data_AF-A0A2S6HZL9-F1
#
_entry.id   AF-A0A2S6HZL9-F1
#
_cell.length_a   1.000
_cell.length_b   1.000
_cell.length_c   1.000
_cell.angle_alpha   90.00
_cell.angle_beta   90.00
_cell.angle_gamma   90.00
#
_symmetry.space_group_name_H-M   'P 1'
#
loop_
_entity.id
_entity.type
_entity.pdbx_description
1 polymer ?
#
loop_
_entity_poly.entity_id
_entity_poly.type
_entity_poly.pdbx_seq_one_letter_code
_entity_poly.pdbx_strand_id
1 'polypeptide(L)'
;MPGKKSMGGKRKGESKMRKYKNGGQLETVVCNCCGKKIIVSEGIAREGVISINHAWDFFSEKDGEIHHFDLCETCYDALISEFKIPVEVEEQLEYL
;
A
#
# COMPACT_ATOMS: atom_id res chain seq x y z
N MET A 1 0.46 38.69 10.42
CA MET A 1 1.22 37.72 9.60
C MET A 1 1.06 36.32 10.19
N PRO A 2 1.25 35.24 9.41
CA PRO A 2 0.29 34.56 8.54
C PRO A 2 -0.68 33.64 9.34
N GLY A 3 -1.95 33.45 8.99
CA GLY A 3 -2.44 33.07 7.67
C GLY A 3 -2.34 31.56 7.41
N LYS A 4 -2.72 30.68 8.36
CA LYS A 4 -2.82 29.23 8.07
C LYS A 4 -4.21 28.90 7.53
N LYS A 5 -4.36 29.03 6.21
CA LYS A 5 -5.42 28.38 5.44
C LYS A 5 -5.22 26.87 5.54
N SER A 6 -6.12 26.16 6.21
CA SER A 6 -6.29 24.73 5.94
C SER A 6 -7.42 24.58 4.93
N MET A 7 -7.05 24.56 3.65
CA MET A 7 -7.95 24.13 2.58
C MET A 7 -8.07 22.61 2.67
N GLY A 8 -9.04 22.13 3.45
CA GLY A 8 -9.52 20.76 3.41
C GLY A 8 -10.25 20.50 2.09
N GLY A 9 -9.50 20.41 0.99
CA GLY A 9 -10.01 19.95 -0.28
C GLY A 9 -10.42 18.50 -0.14
N LYS A 10 -11.74 18.23 -0.12
CA LYS A 10 -12.31 16.90 -0.30
C LYS A 10 -11.80 16.35 -1.64
N ARG A 11 -10.72 15.57 -1.61
CA ARG A 11 -10.28 14.78 -2.75
C ARG A 11 -11.40 13.77 -3.00
N LYS A 12 -12.07 13.84 -4.16
CA LYS A 12 -12.92 12.75 -4.67
C LYS A 12 -12.00 11.54 -4.83
N GLY A 13 -11.88 10.75 -3.78
CA GLY A 13 -11.00 9.59 -3.74
C GLY A 13 -11.49 8.56 -4.74
N GLU A 14 -10.60 8.15 -5.64
CA GLU A 14 -10.79 6.89 -6.35
C GLU A 14 -10.99 5.80 -5.29
N SER A 15 -12.14 5.14 -5.31
CA SER A 15 -12.56 4.19 -4.28
C SER A 15 -11.89 2.81 -4.39
N LYS A 16 -10.94 2.64 -5.32
CA LYS A 16 -10.29 1.36 -5.61
C LYS A 16 -8.78 1.48 -5.40
N MET A 17 -8.25 0.58 -4.58
CA MET A 17 -6.81 0.42 -4.32
C MET A 17 -6.02 0.20 -5.61
N ARG A 18 -6.49 -0.69 -6.49
CA ARG A 18 -5.87 -0.96 -7.79
C ARG A 18 -6.85 -0.70 -8.92
N LYS A 19 -6.32 -0.11 -9.99
CA LYS A 19 -7.04 0.08 -11.25
C LYS A 19 -6.25 -0.57 -12.38
N TYR A 20 -6.95 -1.24 -13.29
CA TYR A 20 -6.39 -1.93 -14.44
C TYR A 20 -7.03 -1.38 -15.71
N LYS A 21 -6.24 -1.30 -16.79
CA LYS A 21 -6.73 -0.93 -18.13
C LYS A 21 -7.37 -2.14 -18.83
N ASN A 22 -8.06 -1.87 -19.94
CA ASN A 22 -8.49 -2.94 -20.85
C ASN A 22 -7.25 -3.71 -21.33
N GLY A 23 -7.23 -5.03 -21.06
CA GLY A 23 -6.05 -5.89 -21.27
C GLY A 23 -5.34 -6.33 -19.98
N GLY A 24 -5.84 -5.95 -18.80
CA GLY A 24 -5.32 -6.45 -17.51
C GLY A 24 -4.04 -5.78 -17.02
N GLN A 25 -3.54 -4.77 -17.74
CA GLN A 25 -2.36 -4.01 -17.34
C GLN A 25 -2.69 -3.09 -16.16
N LEU A 26 -1.86 -3.13 -15.11
CA LEU A 26 -1.98 -2.26 -13.95
C LEU A 26 -1.83 -0.78 -14.37
N GLU A 27 -2.78 0.06 -13.97
CA GLU A 27 -2.81 1.49 -14.29
C GLU A 27 -2.42 2.35 -13.09
N THR A 28 -2.90 2.00 -11.91
CA THR A 28 -2.72 2.80 -10.70
C THR A 28 -2.80 1.90 -9.48
N VAL A 29 -1.95 2.20 -8.50
CA VAL A 29 -2.00 1.67 -7.14
C VAL A 29 -2.15 2.85 -6.18
N VAL A 30 -3.02 2.70 -5.19
CA VAL A 30 -3.27 3.70 -4.15
C VAL A 30 -2.98 3.07 -2.79
N CYS A 31 -2.13 3.73 -2.00
CA CYS A 31 -1.85 3.33 -0.63
C CYS A 31 -3.13 3.38 0.23
N ASN A 32 -3.49 2.27 0.85
CA ASN A 32 -4.68 2.17 1.70
C ASN A 32 -4.59 3.01 2.98
N CYS A 33 -3.38 3.34 3.45
CA CYS A 33 -3.18 4.15 4.65
C CYS A 33 -3.28 5.66 4.36
N CYS A 34 -2.43 6.19 3.47
CA CYS A 34 -2.33 7.65 3.25
C CYS A 34 -3.03 8.15 1.97
N GLY A 35 -3.50 7.25 1.10
CA GLY A 35 -4.11 7.60 -0.18
C GLY A 35 -3.13 8.09 -1.26
N LYS A 36 -1.81 7.96 -1.04
CA LYS A 36 -0.78 8.27 -2.06
C LYS A 36 -0.99 7.37 -3.28
N LYS A 37 -0.99 7.96 -4.47
CA LYS A 37 -0.88 7.22 -5.74
C LYS A 37 0.57 6.82 -5.97
N ILE A 38 0.79 5.53 -6.20
CA ILE A 38 2.09 4.96 -6.53
C ILE A 38 2.32 5.10 -8.03
N ILE A 39 3.54 5.44 -8.43
CA ILE A 39 3.89 5.55 -9.85
C ILE A 39 3.87 4.14 -10.47
N VAL A 40 3.05 3.97 -11.51
CA VAL A 40 2.97 2.74 -12.31
C VAL A 40 3.41 3.06 -13.73
N SER A 41 4.40 2.34 -14.24
CA SER A 41 4.86 2.42 -15.63
C SER A 41 4.86 1.03 -16.25
N GLU A 42 4.21 0.92 -17.41
CA GLU A 42 4.08 -0.35 -18.16
C GLU A 42 3.43 -1.49 -17.37
N GLY A 43 2.58 -1.17 -16.38
CA GLY A 43 1.94 -2.17 -15.52
C GLY A 43 2.75 -2.57 -14.29
N ILE A 44 3.90 -1.94 -14.06
CA ILE A 44 4.81 -2.25 -12.96
C ILE A 44 4.88 -1.03 -12.03
N ALA A 45 4.77 -1.24 -10.72
CA ALA A 45 5.01 -0.20 -9.73
C ALA A 45 6.49 0.19 -9.75
N ARG A 46 6.78 1.50 -9.86
CA ARG A 46 8.15 2.05 -9.96
C ARG A 46 8.62 2.71 -8.66
N GLU A 47 7.95 2.41 -7.55
CA GLU A 47 8.32 2.83 -6.19
C GLU A 47 8.08 1.65 -5.23
N GLY A 48 8.69 1.70 -4.05
CA GLY A 48 8.47 0.73 -2.99
C GLY A 48 7.00 0.63 -2.59
N VAL A 49 6.43 -0.56 -2.76
CA VAL A 49 5.07 -0.91 -2.35
C VAL A 49 5.07 -2.31 -1.74
N ILE A 50 4.43 -2.44 -0.59
CA ILE A 50 4.13 -3.75 -0.01
C ILE A 50 2.66 -4.07 -0.26
N SER A 51 2.41 -5.30 -0.69
CA SER A 51 1.09 -5.80 -1.03
C SER A 51 0.73 -6.97 -0.14
N ILE A 52 -0.31 -6.79 0.67
CA ILE A 52 -0.82 -7.85 1.53
C ILE A 52 -2.00 -8.51 0.85
N ASN A 53 -1.90 -9.82 0.68
CA ASN A 53 -2.96 -10.71 0.25
C ASN A 53 -2.99 -11.86 1.25
N HIS A 54 -3.72 -11.66 2.34
CA HIS A 54 -3.71 -12.60 3.46
C HIS A 54 -5.10 -13.20 3.65
N ALA A 55 -5.17 -14.53 3.60
CA ALA A 55 -6.35 -15.28 3.97
C ALA A 55 -6.22 -15.68 5.45
N TRP A 56 -7.18 -15.24 6.25
CA TRP A 56 -7.27 -15.63 7.64
C TRP A 56 -7.83 -17.04 7.75
N ASP A 57 -7.20 -17.85 8.59
CA ASP A 57 -7.60 -19.24 8.81
C ASP A 57 -8.51 -19.40 10.03
N PHE A 58 -8.93 -20.64 10.24
CA PHE A 58 -9.82 -21.07 11.32
C PHE A 58 -9.37 -20.68 12.73
N PHE A 59 -8.07 -20.47 12.94
CA PHE A 59 -7.54 -20.10 14.25
C PHE A 59 -7.59 -18.58 14.51
N SER A 60 -8.07 -17.80 13.54
CA SER A 60 -8.26 -16.35 13.69
C SER A 60 -9.71 -15.99 14.02
N GLU A 61 -9.90 -14.90 14.77
CA GLU A 61 -11.22 -14.24 14.90
C GLU A 61 -11.74 -13.71 13.56
N LYS A 62 -10.88 -13.66 12.53
CA LYS A 62 -11.20 -13.25 11.16
C LYS A 62 -11.34 -14.44 10.21
N ASP A 63 -11.57 -15.64 10.73
CA ASP A 63 -11.75 -16.85 9.91
C ASP A 63 -12.71 -16.62 8.73
N GLY A 64 -12.29 -17.06 7.55
CA GLY A 64 -13.02 -16.90 6.30
C GLY A 64 -12.87 -15.52 5.64
N GLU A 65 -12.17 -14.56 6.24
CA GLU A 65 -11.86 -13.27 5.62
C GLU A 65 -10.58 -13.33 4.79
N ILE A 66 -10.58 -12.62 3.66
CA ILE A 66 -9.37 -12.36 2.88
C ILE A 66 -9.15 -10.85 2.84
N HIS A 67 -7.97 -10.42 3.32
CA HIS A 67 -7.60 -9.02 3.37
C HIS A 67 -6.64 -8.68 2.23
N HIS A 68 -7.00 -7.62 1.50
CA HIS A 68 -6.21 -7.08 0.39
C HIS A 68 -5.94 -5.61 0.61
N PHE A 69 -4.67 -5.23 0.75
CA PHE A 69 -4.27 -3.82 0.82
C PHE A 69 -2.84 -3.59 0.33
N ASP A 70 -2.57 -2.37 -0.15
CA ASP A 70 -1.25 -1.90 -0.55
C ASP A 70 -0.81 -0.75 0.35
N LEU A 71 0.45 -0.76 0.80
CA LEU A 71 1.06 0.36 1.52
C LEU A 71 2.28 0.87 0.74
N CYS A 72 2.41 2.19 0.66
CA CYS A 72 3.67 2.78 0.23
C CYS A 72 4.74 2.55 1.31
N GLU A 73 6.01 2.57 0.89
CA GLU A 73 7.18 2.39 1.77
C GLU A 73 7.09 3.21 3.08
N THR A 74 6.79 4.52 3.02
CA THR A 74 6.66 5.34 4.23
C THR A 74 5.56 4.90 5.20
N CYS A 75 4.46 4.34 4.68
CA CYS A 75 3.38 3.83 5.53
C CYS A 75 3.72 2.44 6.09
N TYR A 76 4.50 1.66 5.35
CA TYR A 76 5.09 0.43 5.87
C TYR A 76 6.09 0.74 7.00
N ASP A 77 7.00 1.70 6.80
CA ASP A 77 7.97 2.12 7.82
C ASP A 77 7.28 2.57 9.12
N ALA A 78 6.21 3.35 8.99
CA ALA A 78 5.39 3.80 10.12
C ALA A 78 4.58 2.66 10.78
N LEU A 79 4.27 1.58 10.05
CA LEU A 79 3.62 0.40 10.62
C LEU A 79 4.61 -0.41 11.44
N ILE A 80 5.79 -0.69 10.87
CA ILE A 80 6.81 -1.52 11.52
C ILE A 80 7.50 -0.79 12.67
N SER A 81 7.49 0.56 12.70
CA SER A 81 8.03 1.33 13.82
C SER A 81 7.29 1.09 15.14
N GLU A 82 6.02 0.68 15.06
CA GLU A 82 5.20 0.37 16.23
C GLU A 82 5.38 -1.09 16.70
N PHE A 83 6.17 -1.90 16.00
CA PHE A 83 6.35 -3.29 16.36
C PHE A 83 7.23 -3.42 17.60
N LYS A 84 6.75 -4.22 18.56
CA LYS A 84 7.53 -4.57 19.75
C LYS A 84 8.78 -5.41 19.41
N ILE A 85 8.68 -6.23 18.37
CA ILE A 85 9.77 -7.03 17.83
C ILE A 85 10.05 -6.49 16.43
N PRO A 86 11.28 -6.03 16.13
CA PRO A 86 11.60 -5.47 14.82
C PRO A 86 11.43 -6.53 13.72
N VAL A 87 11.23 -6.06 12.49
CA VAL A 87 11.22 -6.95 11.32
C VAL A 87 12.60 -7.60 11.15
N GLU A 88 12.59 -8.89 10.81
CA GLU A 88 13.81 -9.59 10.40
C GLU A 88 14.19 -9.13 8.98
N VAL A 89 15.48 -8.85 8.77
CA VAL A 89 16.00 -8.36 7.50
C VAL A 89 17.08 -9.32 7.01
N GLU A 90 16.85 -9.90 5.84
CA GLU A 90 17.80 -10.76 5.14
C GLU A 90 18.21 -10.10 3.81
N GLU A 91 19.51 -10.10 3.50
CA GLU A 91 19.99 -9.62 2.20
C GLU A 91 19.75 -10.69 1.13
N GLN A 92 18.98 -10.34 0.10
CA GLN A 92 18.79 -11.20 -1.06
C GLN A 92 19.93 -10.93 -2.05
N LEU A 93 20.81 -11.92 -2.25
CA LEU A 93 21.84 -11.87 -3.29
C LEU A 93 21.17 -12.01 -4.67
N GLU A 94 21.10 -10.92 -5.42
CA GLU A 94 20.80 -10.99 -6.84
C GLU A 94 22.01 -11.58 -7.57
N TYR A 95 21.90 -12.83 -8.04
CA TYR A 95 22.83 -13.37 -9.03
C TYR A 95 22.57 -12.67 -10.37
N LEU A 96 23.44 -11.71 -10.73
CA LEU A 96 23.52 -11.08 -12.05
C LEU A 96 23.97 -12.06 -13.13
#